data_AF-A0AA42NMP4-F1
#
_entry.id   AF-A0AA42NMP4-F1
#
_cell.length_a   1.000
_cell.length_b   1.000
_cell.length_c   1.000
_cell.angle_alpha   90.00
_cell.angle_beta   90.00
_cell.angle_gamma   90.00
#
_symmetry.space_group_name_H-M   'P 1'
#
loop_
_entity.id
_entity.type
_entity.pdbx_description
1 polymer ?
#
loop_
_entity_poly.entity_id
_entity_poly.type
_entity_poly.pdbx_seq_one_letter_code
_entity_poly.pdbx_strand_id
1 'polypeptide(L)'
;MKPDRIYFKDNPWPEGHPIKQFVWSAREVDGDVWFDFHLESANYYAERDIEDDEEVDYPSDWAAPIVWGNYHACTLSSNNWHEGGFRVCVRADYTPELLDGLELIVDPDPDAIEDFDDLAFHIYLLGHDAVARHRIRFERIGDSLQFRIVWSGMIAQAYVGDYEFKHEFSAVISSAEFPRLPGQNE
;
A
#
# COMPACT_ATOMS: atom_id res chain seq x y z
N MET A 1 -14.04 5.51 -5.47
CA MET A 1 -13.29 5.40 -4.21
C MET A 1 -13.37 6.73 -3.48
N LYS A 2 -13.73 6.72 -2.20
CA LYS A 2 -13.56 7.88 -1.29
C LYS A 2 -12.08 8.07 -0.94
N PRO A 3 -11.63 9.31 -0.67
CA PRO A 3 -10.29 9.57 -0.14
C PRO A 3 -10.06 8.93 1.24
N ASP A 4 -8.79 8.83 1.61
CA ASP A 4 -8.23 8.35 2.89
C ASP A 4 -8.71 6.94 3.27
N ARG A 5 -8.79 6.10 2.25
CA ARG A 5 -9.31 4.74 2.33
C ARG A 5 -8.53 3.79 1.43
N ILE A 6 -8.37 2.56 1.89
CA ILE A 6 -7.87 1.41 1.11
C ILE A 6 -9.04 0.48 0.81
N TYR A 7 -9.09 -0.05 -0.41
CA TYR A 7 -10.10 -0.95 -0.92
C TYR A 7 -9.43 -2.24 -1.33
N PHE A 8 -10.04 -3.36 -0.98
CA PHE A 8 -9.68 -4.67 -1.47
C PHE A 8 -10.82 -5.18 -2.32
N LYS A 9 -10.55 -5.45 -3.59
CA LYS A 9 -11.59 -5.78 -4.55
C LYS A 9 -12.28 -7.09 -4.15
N ASP A 10 -13.60 -7.11 -4.26
CA ASP A 10 -14.45 -8.28 -3.96
C ASP A 10 -14.32 -8.82 -2.53
N ASN A 11 -13.78 -8.03 -1.59
CA ASN A 11 -13.85 -8.37 -0.17
C ASN A 11 -15.25 -8.06 0.41
N PRO A 12 -15.54 -8.44 1.67
CA PRO A 12 -16.85 -8.22 2.27
C PRO A 12 -17.24 -6.75 2.53
N TRP A 13 -16.30 -5.81 2.40
CA TRP A 13 -16.50 -4.38 2.63
C TRP A 13 -16.28 -3.56 1.34
N PRO A 14 -17.29 -3.50 0.43
CA PRO A 14 -17.19 -2.73 -0.81
C PRO A 14 -17.00 -1.22 -0.57
N GLU A 15 -17.33 -0.72 0.62
CA GLU A 15 -17.04 0.64 1.03
C GLU A 15 -15.54 0.90 1.25
N GLY A 16 -14.72 -0.15 1.37
CA GLY A 16 -13.28 -0.19 1.72
C GLY A 16 -13.04 -0.09 3.23
N HIS A 17 -11.80 0.24 3.62
CA HIS A 17 -11.40 0.53 5.01
C HIS A 17 -10.75 1.91 5.18
N PRO A 18 -11.04 2.67 6.25
CA PRO A 18 -10.33 3.91 6.57
C PRO A 18 -8.84 3.69 6.71
N ILE A 19 -8.03 4.63 6.24
CA ILE A 19 -6.60 4.67 6.53
C ILE A 19 -6.43 5.36 7.89
N LYS A 20 -5.91 4.61 8.87
CA LYS A 20 -5.63 5.12 10.22
C LYS A 20 -4.29 5.84 10.28
N GLN A 21 -3.31 5.35 9.53
CA GLN A 21 -1.99 5.95 9.44
C GLN A 21 -1.46 5.82 8.02
N PHE A 22 -0.87 6.91 7.52
CA PHE A 22 -0.04 6.90 6.32
C PHE A 22 1.23 7.70 6.60
N VAL A 23 2.38 7.09 6.37
CA VAL A 23 3.69 7.74 6.45
C VAL A 23 4.35 7.63 5.10
N TRP A 24 4.76 8.77 4.56
CA TRP A 24 5.61 8.87 3.38
C TRP A 24 6.92 9.49 3.80
N SER A 25 8.02 8.79 3.55
CA SER A 25 9.37 9.28 3.84
C SER A 25 10.28 9.11 2.63
N ALA A 26 11.39 9.85 2.64
CA ALA A 26 12.39 9.81 1.58
C ALA A 26 13.78 9.62 2.19
N ARG A 27 14.61 8.85 1.49
CA ARG A 27 16.02 8.61 1.83
C ARG A 27 16.89 8.71 0.58
N GLU A 28 18.16 9.02 0.78
CA GLU A 28 19.16 9.01 -0.28
C GLU A 28 19.95 7.71 -0.24
N VAL A 29 20.09 7.06 -1.40
CA VAL A 29 20.85 5.82 -1.58
C VAL A 29 21.69 5.98 -2.84
N ASP A 30 23.01 5.97 -2.70
CA ASP A 30 23.95 6.06 -3.83
C ASP A 30 23.67 7.23 -4.80
N GLY A 31 23.20 8.36 -4.27
CA GLY A 31 22.87 9.57 -5.05
C GLY A 31 21.47 9.58 -5.68
N ASP A 32 20.67 8.55 -5.44
CA ASP A 32 19.27 8.47 -5.81
C ASP A 32 18.34 8.70 -4.62
N VAL A 33 17.17 9.25 -4.89
CA VAL A 33 16.07 9.36 -3.91
C VAL A 33 15.20 8.13 -3.99
N TRP A 34 14.98 7.54 -2.83
CA TRP A 34 14.09 6.43 -2.59
C TRP A 34 12.96 6.87 -1.67
N PHE A 35 11.76 6.36 -1.94
CA PHE A 35 10.62 6.55 -1.06
C PHE A 35 10.30 5.29 -0.29
N ASP A 36 9.76 5.54 0.91
CA ASP A 36 9.18 4.52 1.75
C ASP A 36 7.75 4.94 2.11
N PHE A 37 6.79 4.02 1.90
CA PHE A 37 5.44 4.18 2.39
C PHE A 37 5.15 3.17 3.50
N HIS A 38 4.38 3.63 4.48
CA HIS A 38 3.76 2.79 5.49
C HIS A 38 2.28 3.18 5.61
N LEU A 39 1.40 2.21 5.42
CA LEU A 39 -0.05 2.38 5.53
C LEU A 39 -0.60 1.37 6.54
N GLU A 40 -1.37 1.86 7.51
CA GLU A 40 -2.18 1.04 8.41
C GLU A 40 -3.67 1.40 8.18
N SER A 41 -4.51 0.40 7.93
CA SER A 41 -5.96 0.63 7.92
C SER A 41 -6.51 0.67 9.35
N ALA A 42 -7.68 1.26 9.54
CA ALA A 42 -8.49 0.95 10.70
C ALA A 42 -8.89 -0.54 10.68
N ASN A 43 -9.39 -1.03 11.82
CA ASN A 43 -9.93 -2.39 11.87
C ASN A 43 -11.05 -2.55 10.83
N TYR A 44 -11.13 -3.72 10.20
CA TYR A 44 -12.11 -3.97 9.13
C TYR A 44 -13.57 -3.79 9.60
N TYR A 45 -13.84 -4.08 10.87
CA TYR A 45 -15.14 -3.91 11.54
C TYR A 45 -15.34 -2.52 12.19
N ALA A 46 -14.46 -1.54 11.94
CA ALA A 46 -14.51 -0.24 12.62
C ALA A 46 -15.74 0.60 12.25
N GLU A 47 -16.21 0.53 11.00
CA GLU A 47 -17.36 1.29 10.51
C GLU A 47 -18.61 0.43 10.29
N ARG A 48 -18.41 -0.85 9.95
CA ARG A 48 -19.49 -1.84 9.78
C ARG A 48 -19.02 -3.20 10.27
N ASP A 49 -19.67 -3.70 11.30
CA ASP A 49 -19.54 -5.08 11.71
C ASP A 49 -20.38 -5.99 10.79
N ILE A 50 -19.87 -7.17 10.47
CA ILE A 50 -20.59 -8.18 9.69
C ILE A 50 -20.76 -9.38 10.61
N GLU A 51 -21.99 -9.59 11.07
CA GLU A 51 -22.35 -10.83 11.77
C GLU A 51 -22.15 -11.99 10.80
N ASP A 52 -21.15 -12.81 11.09
CA ASP A 52 -20.86 -14.02 10.35
C ASP A 52 -21.57 -15.20 11.04
N ASP A 53 -22.27 -16.00 10.25
CA ASP A 53 -22.95 -17.21 10.72
C ASP A 53 -22.03 -18.39 10.40
N GLU A 54 -21.63 -19.13 11.44
CA GLU A 54 -20.72 -20.27 11.32
C GLU A 54 -21.22 -21.35 10.33
N GLU A 55 -22.50 -21.33 9.95
CA GLU A 55 -23.08 -22.23 8.95
C GLU A 55 -22.87 -21.77 7.48
N VAL A 56 -22.37 -20.57 7.24
CA VAL A 56 -22.15 -20.04 5.88
C VAL A 56 -20.84 -20.59 5.30
N ASP A 57 -20.96 -21.36 4.22
CA ASP A 57 -19.82 -21.84 3.44
C ASP A 57 -19.40 -20.78 2.42
N TYR A 58 -18.27 -20.11 2.69
CA TYR A 58 -17.70 -19.11 1.80
C TYR A 58 -16.81 -19.76 0.73
N PRO A 59 -16.80 -19.21 -0.51
CA PRO A 59 -16.00 -19.79 -1.59
C PRO A 59 -14.48 -19.68 -1.40
N SER A 60 -14.02 -18.84 -0.46
CA SER A 60 -12.61 -18.67 -0.09
C SER A 60 -12.49 -17.81 1.17
N ASP A 61 -11.31 -17.85 1.80
CA ASP A 61 -10.93 -16.95 2.90
C ASP A 61 -11.10 -15.47 2.56
N TRP A 62 -10.81 -15.09 1.30
CA TRP A 62 -11.00 -13.71 0.82
C TRP A 62 -12.46 -13.24 0.92
N ALA A 63 -13.42 -14.15 0.74
CA ALA A 63 -14.84 -13.84 0.78
C ALA A 63 -15.45 -13.93 2.19
N ALA A 64 -14.74 -14.48 3.17
CA ALA A 64 -15.25 -14.80 4.50
C ALA A 64 -14.98 -13.67 5.52
N PRO A 65 -15.99 -12.89 5.95
CA PRO A 65 -15.82 -11.78 6.89
C PRO A 65 -15.10 -12.16 8.19
N ILE A 66 -15.39 -13.35 8.75
CA ILE A 66 -14.74 -13.85 9.96
C ILE A 66 -13.23 -13.95 9.82
N VAL A 67 -12.72 -14.35 8.64
CA VAL A 67 -11.28 -14.46 8.39
C VAL A 67 -10.64 -13.09 8.46
N TRP A 68 -11.19 -12.10 7.76
CA TRP A 68 -10.74 -10.71 7.85
C TRP A 68 -10.76 -10.20 9.29
N GLY A 69 -11.88 -10.41 10.00
CA GLY A 69 -12.05 -10.00 11.40
C GLY A 69 -10.95 -10.53 12.33
N ASN A 70 -10.48 -11.75 12.11
CA ASN A 70 -9.40 -12.37 12.88
C ASN A 70 -8.03 -11.72 12.68
N TYR A 71 -7.79 -11.09 11.52
CA TYR A 71 -6.55 -10.35 11.24
C TYR A 71 -6.64 -8.87 11.57
N HIS A 72 -7.84 -8.40 11.92
CA HIS A 72 -8.17 -7.06 12.39
C HIS A 72 -8.00 -5.93 11.37
N ALA A 73 -6.80 -5.72 10.82
CA ALA A 73 -6.47 -4.57 9.98
C ALA A 73 -5.34 -4.89 8.98
N CYS A 74 -5.28 -4.09 7.91
CA CYS A 74 -4.18 -4.15 6.95
C CYS A 74 -3.00 -3.32 7.42
N THR A 75 -1.79 -3.87 7.32
CA THR A 75 -0.54 -3.09 7.27
C THR A 75 0.13 -3.34 5.92
N LEU A 76 0.43 -2.28 5.17
CA LEU A 76 1.13 -2.34 3.88
C LEU A 76 2.31 -1.40 3.94
N SER A 77 3.54 -1.92 3.86
CA SER A 77 4.73 -1.12 4.16
C SER A 77 5.99 -1.61 3.48
N SER A 78 6.83 -0.66 3.09
CA SER A 78 8.16 -0.92 2.55
C SER A 78 9.27 -0.94 3.61
N ASN A 79 8.96 -0.52 4.84
CA ASN A 79 9.96 -0.28 5.88
C ASN A 79 9.55 -0.79 7.29
N ASN A 80 8.45 -1.54 7.40
CA ASN A 80 7.99 -2.07 8.69
C ASN A 80 8.64 -3.42 9.07
N TRP A 81 8.92 -4.27 8.07
CA TRP A 81 9.49 -5.61 8.28
C TRP A 81 10.87 -5.80 7.64
N HIS A 82 11.22 -4.97 6.67
CA HIS A 82 12.51 -4.97 5.98
C HIS A 82 12.84 -3.53 5.52
N GLU A 83 13.97 -3.30 4.84
CA GLU A 83 14.34 -2.00 4.26
C GLU A 83 14.24 -2.02 2.73
N GLY A 84 13.01 -1.99 2.21
CA GLY A 84 12.76 -2.03 0.77
C GLY A 84 12.69 -0.64 0.18
N GLY A 85 11.48 -0.20 -0.08
CA GLY A 85 11.20 1.10 -0.68
C GLY A 85 11.43 1.07 -2.18
N PHE A 86 11.28 2.22 -2.83
CA PHE A 86 11.35 2.28 -4.30
C PHE A 86 12.07 3.53 -4.77
N ARG A 87 12.94 3.34 -5.77
CA ARG A 87 13.69 4.43 -6.41
C ARG A 87 12.74 5.36 -7.17
N VAL A 88 12.98 6.67 -7.02
CA VAL A 88 12.15 7.73 -7.63
C VAL A 88 12.93 8.45 -8.71
N CYS A 89 14.05 9.06 -8.35
CA CYS A 89 14.84 9.92 -9.23
C CYS A 89 16.26 10.10 -8.69
N VAL A 90 17.15 10.72 -9.46
CA VAL A 90 18.44 11.17 -8.94
C VAL A 90 18.22 12.34 -7.97
N ARG A 91 19.10 12.47 -6.97
CA ARG A 91 19.03 13.51 -5.93
C ARG A 91 18.91 14.94 -6.46
N ALA A 92 19.55 15.22 -7.59
CA ALA A 92 19.59 16.54 -8.21
C ALA A 92 18.23 16.99 -8.78
N ASP A 93 17.39 16.02 -9.18
CA ASP A 93 16.08 16.30 -9.79
C ASP A 93 14.95 16.30 -8.75
N TYR A 94 15.25 15.99 -7.49
CA TYR A 94 14.25 15.83 -6.45
C TYR A 94 13.57 17.16 -6.06
N THR A 95 12.48 17.45 -6.73
CA THR A 95 11.64 18.64 -6.51
C THR A 95 10.15 18.28 -6.49
N PRO A 96 9.29 19.11 -5.86
CA PRO A 96 7.85 18.94 -5.94
C PRO A 96 7.31 18.96 -7.38
N GLU A 97 7.94 19.73 -8.26
CA GLU A 97 7.54 19.85 -9.67
C GLU A 97 7.80 18.55 -10.46
N LEU A 98 8.86 17.81 -10.11
CA LEU A 98 9.12 16.51 -10.72
C LEU A 98 8.02 15.50 -10.38
N LEU A 99 7.55 15.51 -9.14
CA LEU A 99 6.54 14.55 -8.67
C LEU A 99 5.14 14.86 -9.19
N ASP A 100 4.84 16.10 -9.56
CA ASP A 100 3.50 16.46 -9.99
C ASP A 100 3.11 15.74 -11.29
N GLY A 101 2.18 14.78 -11.18
CA GLY A 101 1.75 13.92 -12.27
C GLY A 101 2.65 12.70 -12.52
N LEU A 102 3.72 12.50 -11.74
CA LEU A 102 4.57 11.32 -11.85
C LEU A 102 3.78 10.05 -11.49
N GLU A 103 3.90 9.03 -12.34
CA GLU A 103 3.40 7.68 -12.09
C GLU A 103 4.58 6.70 -12.11
N LEU A 104 4.73 5.94 -11.03
CA LEU A 104 5.76 4.92 -10.88
C LEU A 104 5.12 3.55 -10.87
N ILE A 105 5.80 2.60 -11.52
CA ILE A 105 5.49 1.18 -11.45
C ILE A 105 6.58 0.52 -10.62
N VAL A 106 6.19 -0.20 -9.57
CA VAL A 106 7.10 -0.90 -8.65
C VAL A 106 6.75 -2.38 -8.65
N ASP A 107 7.76 -3.23 -8.71
CA ASP A 107 7.65 -4.70 -8.85
C ASP A 107 6.69 -5.12 -9.98
N PRO A 108 6.92 -4.66 -11.24
CA PRO A 108 6.01 -4.92 -12.35
C PRO A 108 5.90 -6.40 -12.71
N ASP A 109 6.94 -7.19 -12.44
CA ASP A 109 7.05 -8.59 -12.82
C ASP A 109 7.43 -9.45 -11.60
N PRO A 110 6.46 -9.74 -10.71
CA PRO A 110 6.74 -10.53 -9.51
C PRO A 110 7.10 -11.98 -9.82
N ASP A 111 6.79 -12.48 -11.02
CA ASP A 111 7.15 -13.84 -11.44
C ASP A 111 8.66 -13.98 -11.73
N ALA A 112 9.34 -12.84 -11.93
CA ALA A 112 10.80 -12.77 -12.08
C ALA A 112 11.55 -12.64 -10.75
N ILE A 113 10.84 -12.51 -9.63
CA ILE A 113 11.41 -12.36 -8.29
C ILE A 113 11.55 -13.75 -7.67
N GLU A 114 12.77 -14.12 -7.28
CA GLU A 114 13.05 -15.46 -6.71
C GLU A 114 12.57 -15.60 -5.27
N ASP A 115 12.64 -14.52 -4.49
CA ASP A 115 12.24 -14.48 -3.09
C ASP A 115 11.29 -13.30 -2.85
N PHE A 116 10.13 -13.56 -2.27
CA PHE A 116 9.16 -12.51 -1.96
C PHE A 116 9.67 -11.51 -0.92
N ASP A 117 10.72 -11.87 -0.16
CA ASP A 117 11.41 -10.93 0.72
C ASP A 117 12.18 -9.83 -0.04
N ASP A 118 12.37 -9.97 -1.36
CA ASP A 118 12.99 -8.95 -2.23
C ASP A 118 11.98 -7.93 -2.80
N LEU A 119 10.68 -8.10 -2.54
CA LEU A 119 9.65 -7.15 -2.97
C LEU A 119 9.79 -5.80 -2.25
N ALA A 120 9.51 -4.70 -2.95
CA ALA A 120 9.64 -3.35 -2.36
C ALA A 120 8.67 -3.10 -1.19
N PHE A 121 7.57 -3.84 -1.15
CA PHE A 121 6.52 -3.76 -0.13
C PHE A 121 6.17 -5.13 0.40
N HIS A 122 5.95 -5.21 1.71
CA HIS A 122 5.33 -6.36 2.35
C HIS A 122 3.95 -5.97 2.88
N ILE A 123 3.07 -6.96 3.03
CA ILE A 123 1.71 -6.75 3.50
C ILE A 123 1.36 -7.76 4.61
N TYR A 124 0.63 -7.26 5.62
CA TYR A 124 -0.12 -8.07 6.55
C TYR A 124 -1.60 -7.78 6.31
N LEU A 125 -2.33 -8.74 5.77
CA LEU A 125 -3.73 -8.59 5.38
C LEU A 125 -4.59 -9.70 5.96
N LEU A 126 -4.44 -10.92 5.43
CA LEU A 126 -5.04 -12.14 5.96
C LEU A 126 -3.95 -13.08 6.47
N GLY A 127 -2.90 -12.48 7.04
CA GLY A 127 -1.61 -13.08 7.31
C GLY A 127 -0.48 -12.32 6.62
N HIS A 128 0.73 -12.87 6.65
CA HIS A 128 1.88 -12.35 5.90
C HIS A 128 1.77 -12.77 4.43
N ASP A 129 1.03 -11.97 3.68
CA ASP A 129 0.76 -12.15 2.26
C ASP A 129 1.82 -11.43 1.39
N ALA A 130 1.76 -11.63 0.08
CA ALA A 130 2.65 -10.96 -0.86
C ALA A 130 1.92 -9.88 -1.66
N VAL A 131 2.63 -8.79 -1.98
CA VAL A 131 2.06 -7.65 -2.71
C VAL A 131 3.06 -7.13 -3.75
N ALA A 132 2.59 -6.84 -4.95
CA ALA A 132 3.44 -6.43 -6.06
C ALA A 132 2.65 -5.65 -7.11
N ARG A 133 3.25 -5.40 -8.29
CA ARG A 133 2.65 -4.74 -9.45
C ARG A 133 2.04 -3.39 -9.08
N HIS A 134 2.75 -2.66 -8.22
CA HIS A 134 2.27 -1.40 -7.71
C HIS A 134 2.25 -0.34 -8.81
N ARG A 135 1.22 0.49 -8.78
CA ARG A 135 1.14 1.74 -9.54
C ARG A 135 0.89 2.87 -8.55
N ILE A 136 1.82 3.81 -8.47
CA ILE A 136 1.78 4.92 -7.53
C ILE A 136 1.82 6.21 -8.34
N ARG A 137 0.77 7.02 -8.23
CA ARG A 137 0.67 8.31 -8.89
C ARG A 137 0.60 9.43 -7.86
N PHE A 138 1.39 10.47 -8.10
CA PHE A 138 1.45 11.67 -7.29
C PHE A 138 0.77 12.83 -8.03
N GLU A 139 -0.06 13.59 -7.33
CA GLU A 139 -0.78 14.75 -7.86
C GLU A 139 -0.61 15.91 -6.88
N ARG A 140 0.08 16.97 -7.29
CA ARG A 140 0.31 18.11 -6.40
C ARG A 140 -0.99 18.89 -6.17
N ILE A 141 -1.24 19.29 -4.93
CA ILE A 141 -2.44 20.04 -4.57
C ILE A 141 -2.15 21.53 -4.75
N GLY A 142 -2.49 22.06 -5.93
CA GLY A 142 -2.14 23.43 -6.33
C GLY A 142 -0.63 23.64 -6.28
N ASP A 143 -0.19 24.79 -5.76
CA ASP A 143 1.24 25.12 -5.62
C ASP A 143 1.84 24.70 -4.27
N SER A 144 1.11 23.91 -3.47
CA SER A 144 1.54 23.51 -2.11
C SER A 144 2.59 22.40 -2.10
N LEU A 145 3.13 22.07 -0.93
CA LEU A 145 3.94 20.86 -0.72
C LEU A 145 3.09 19.64 -0.33
N GLN A 146 1.78 19.68 -0.60
CA GLN A 146 0.87 18.57 -0.33
C GLN A 146 0.54 17.85 -1.63
N PHE A 147 0.50 16.52 -1.54
CA PHE A 147 0.22 15.65 -2.68
C PHE A 147 -0.97 14.74 -2.36
N ARG A 148 -1.86 14.60 -3.33
CA ARG A 148 -2.77 13.47 -3.40
C ARG A 148 -2.00 12.29 -3.99
N ILE A 149 -2.12 11.13 -3.36
CA ILE A 149 -1.46 9.90 -3.83
C ILE A 149 -2.53 8.87 -4.18
N VAL A 150 -2.47 8.36 -5.41
CA VAL A 150 -3.27 7.22 -5.85
C VAL A 150 -2.38 6.01 -5.95
N TRP A 151 -2.72 4.96 -5.22
CA TRP A 151 -1.91 3.75 -5.13
C TRP A 151 -2.76 2.52 -5.41
N SER A 152 -2.30 1.63 -6.26
CA SER A 152 -2.92 0.31 -6.47
C SER A 152 -1.86 -0.75 -6.64
N GLY A 153 -2.25 -2.02 -6.51
CA GLY A 153 -1.38 -3.15 -6.78
C GLY A 153 -2.14 -4.48 -6.69
N MET A 154 -1.39 -5.56 -6.82
CA MET A 154 -1.90 -6.93 -6.77
C MET A 154 -1.41 -7.64 -5.51
N ILE A 155 -2.21 -8.57 -4.99
CA ILE A 155 -1.95 -9.34 -3.78
C ILE A 155 -2.08 -10.83 -4.10
N ALA A 156 -1.16 -11.62 -3.55
CA ALA A 156 -1.23 -13.07 -3.47
C ALA A 156 -1.39 -13.49 -2.00
N GLN A 157 -2.29 -14.42 -1.71
CA GLN A 157 -2.49 -14.94 -0.35
C GLN A 157 -1.41 -15.97 0.02
N ALA A 158 -0.15 -15.55 -0.07
CA ALA A 158 1.02 -16.40 0.09
C ALA A 158 1.08 -17.05 1.49
N TYR A 159 0.48 -16.41 2.51
CA TYR A 159 0.41 -16.96 3.85
C TYR A 159 -0.27 -18.34 3.90
N VAL A 160 -1.30 -18.55 3.08
CA VAL A 160 -2.03 -19.82 2.97
C VAL A 160 -1.54 -20.68 1.78
N GLY A 161 -0.41 -20.31 1.18
CA GLY A 161 0.23 -21.06 0.09
C GLY A 161 -0.33 -20.74 -1.30
N ASP A 162 -1.09 -19.65 -1.46
CA ASP A 162 -1.56 -19.19 -2.77
C ASP A 162 -0.70 -18.04 -3.29
N TYR A 163 0.24 -18.38 -4.16
CA TYR A 163 1.26 -17.45 -4.68
C TYR A 163 0.79 -16.69 -5.93
N GLU A 164 -0.47 -16.85 -6.36
CA GLU A 164 -1.00 -16.15 -7.52
C GLU A 164 -1.44 -14.71 -7.15
N PHE A 165 -0.82 -13.71 -7.79
CA PHE A 165 -1.19 -12.30 -7.64
C PHE A 165 -2.52 -11.98 -8.36
N LYS A 166 -3.65 -12.41 -7.78
CA LYS A 166 -5.00 -12.30 -8.35
C LYS A 166 -5.94 -11.36 -7.60
N HIS A 167 -5.61 -10.98 -6.37
CA HIS A 167 -6.38 -10.01 -5.61
C HIS A 167 -5.90 -8.60 -5.90
N GLU A 168 -6.79 -7.62 -5.85
CA GLU A 168 -6.48 -6.23 -6.17
C GLU A 168 -6.69 -5.35 -4.94
N PHE A 169 -5.80 -4.39 -4.73
CA PHE A 169 -6.05 -3.28 -3.81
C PHE A 169 -5.93 -1.93 -4.51
N SER A 170 -6.60 -0.94 -3.93
CA SER A 170 -6.45 0.46 -4.31
C SER A 170 -6.64 1.37 -3.11
N ALA A 171 -5.84 2.42 -3.02
CA ALA A 171 -5.86 3.41 -1.96
C ALA A 171 -5.78 4.82 -2.55
N VAL A 172 -6.43 5.76 -1.86
CA VAL A 172 -6.32 7.18 -2.15
C VAL A 172 -5.95 7.90 -0.87
N ILE A 173 -4.79 8.54 -0.84
CA ILE A 173 -4.39 9.45 0.24
C ILE A 173 -4.71 10.86 -0.26
N SER A 174 -5.57 11.58 0.45
CA SER A 174 -6.06 12.89 -0.01
C SER A 174 -5.01 13.98 0.04
N SER A 175 -4.13 13.92 1.04
CA SER A 175 -3.07 14.89 1.30
C SER A 175 -1.94 14.22 2.08
N ALA A 176 -0.75 14.19 1.50
CA ALA A 176 0.48 13.82 2.16
C ALA A 176 1.53 14.91 1.90
N GLU A 177 2.29 15.27 2.93
CA GLU A 177 3.34 16.27 2.80
C GLU A 177 4.54 15.69 2.03
N PHE A 178 5.08 16.48 1.10
CA PHE A 178 6.31 16.18 0.38
C PHE A 178 7.45 15.87 1.36
N PRO A 179 8.03 14.66 1.33
CA PRO A 179 8.99 14.27 2.34
C PRO A 179 10.32 14.97 2.11
N ARG A 180 10.89 15.48 3.20
CA ARG A 180 12.23 16.06 3.16
C ARG A 180 13.27 14.95 3.22
N LEU A 181 14.38 15.17 2.53
CA LEU A 181 15.55 14.32 2.71
C LEU A 181 16.28 14.70 4.00
N PRO A 182 16.87 13.73 4.72
CA PRO A 182 17.69 14.01 5.90
C PRO A 182 18.78 15.04 5.59
N GLY A 183 18.92 16.07 6.43
CA GLY A 183 19.97 17.09 6.31
C GLY A 183 19.57 18.42 5.65
N GLN A 184 18.31 18.61 5.26
CA GLN A 184 17.78 19.94 4.92
C GLN A 184 17.22 20.64 6.17
N ASN A 185 18.02 21.52 6.80
CA ASN A 185 17.56 22.42 7.86
C ASN A 185 16.89 23.68 7.30
N GLU A 186 15.98 24.26 8.08
CA GLU A 186 15.22 25.50 7.82
C GLU A 186 16.06 26.72 7.43
#